data_AF-A0A9D7ZRD8-F1
#
_entry.id   AF-A0A9D7ZRD8-F1
#
_cell.length_a   1.000
_cell.length_b   1.000
_cell.length_c   1.000
_cell.angle_alpha   90.00
_cell.angle_beta   90.00
_cell.angle_gamma   90.00
#
_symmetry.space_group_name_H-M   'P 1'
#
loop_
_entity.id
_entity.type
_entity.pdbx_description
1 polymer ?
#
loop_
_entity_poly.entity_id
_entity_poly.type
_entity_poly.pdbx_seq_one_letter_code
_entity_poly.pdbx_strand_id
1 'polypeptide(L)'
;MKTKHIIFTVALVMTAMVGTAKAFAEDTEKVFQFYCAQCHGEKGDGLGVNVTKDFPVTPRAFNNADEMNKLTDADLRNVIREGGPIASKSEMMPPWGKTLSEADIDGLVKKLRDLCQCKGKQG
;
A
#
# COMPACT_ATOMS: atom_id res chain seq x y z
N MET A 1 -12.99 -54.93 48.99
CA MET A 1 -13.51 -54.15 47.84
C MET A 1 -13.27 -52.67 48.11
N LYS A 2 -12.27 -52.06 47.46
CA LYS A 2 -12.02 -50.61 47.54
C LYS A 2 -11.64 -50.14 46.14
N THR A 3 -12.63 -49.59 45.44
CA THR A 3 -12.48 -48.94 44.14
C THR A 3 -11.72 -47.64 44.36
N LYS A 4 -10.51 -47.50 43.80
CA LYS A 4 -9.77 -46.23 43.79
C LYS A 4 -10.02 -45.56 42.45
N HIS A 5 -10.86 -44.54 42.47
CA HIS A 5 -11.03 -43.60 41.36
C HIS A 5 -9.74 -42.81 41.16
N ILE A 6 -9.03 -43.09 40.06
CA ILE A 6 -7.95 -42.23 39.59
C ILE A 6 -8.61 -41.26 38.61
N ILE A 7 -9.04 -40.13 39.15
CA ILE A 7 -9.46 -38.97 38.36
C ILE A 7 -8.17 -38.38 37.79
N PHE A 8 -7.81 -38.75 36.56
CA PHE A 8 -6.83 -38.01 35.78
C PHE A 8 -7.52 -36.72 35.31
N THR A 9 -7.42 -35.66 36.12
CA THR A 9 -7.69 -34.30 35.68
C THR A 9 -6.66 -33.94 34.61
N VAL A 10 -7.03 -34.13 33.35
CA VAL A 10 -6.34 -33.51 32.23
C VAL A 10 -6.62 -32.01 32.32
N ALA A 11 -5.76 -31.29 33.04
CA ALA A 11 -5.70 -29.84 32.95
C ALA A 11 -5.21 -29.51 31.54
N LEU A 12 -6.16 -29.31 30.63
CA LEU A 12 -5.94 -28.79 29.30
C LEU A 12 -5.46 -27.34 29.45
N VAL A 13 -4.14 -27.18 29.57
CA VAL A 13 -3.50 -25.87 29.43
C VAL A 13 -3.60 -25.49 27.97
N MET A 14 -4.71 -24.85 27.59
CA MET A 14 -4.80 -24.10 26.34
C MET A 14 -3.94 -22.84 26.49
N THR A 15 -2.64 -22.99 26.24
CA THR A 15 -1.77 -21.84 26.03
C THR A 15 -2.23 -21.15 24.75
N ALA A 16 -2.92 -20.02 24.90
CA ALA A 16 -3.34 -19.20 23.78
C ALA A 16 -2.10 -18.72 23.01
N MET A 17 -1.90 -19.26 21.80
CA MET A 17 -1.00 -18.64 20.83
C MET A 17 -1.65 -17.36 20.33
N VAL A 18 -1.43 -16.26 21.05
CA VAL A 18 -1.68 -14.91 20.53
C VAL A 18 -0.56 -14.62 19.53
N GLY A 19 -0.69 -15.16 18.33
CA GLY A 19 0.15 -14.79 17.20
C GLY A 19 -0.21 -13.36 16.77
N THR A 20 0.76 -12.46 16.79
CA THR A 20 0.62 -11.17 16.12
C THR A 20 0.52 -11.43 14.62
N ALA A 21 -0.70 -11.43 14.09
CA ALA A 21 -0.91 -11.50 12.65
C ALA A 21 -0.28 -10.25 12.01
N LYS A 22 0.94 -10.41 11.51
CA LYS A 22 1.55 -9.40 10.63
C LYS A 22 0.77 -9.48 9.33
N ALA A 23 0.15 -8.38 8.91
CA ALA A 23 -0.47 -8.31 7.59
C ALA A 23 0.60 -8.67 6.54
N PHE A 24 0.33 -9.69 5.73
CA PHE A 24 1.23 -10.08 4.65
C PHE A 24 1.06 -9.08 3.52
N ALA A 25 2.18 -8.51 3.04
CA ALA A 25 2.18 -7.73 1.81
C ALA A 25 1.86 -8.64 0.62
N GLU A 26 1.04 -8.15 -0.29
CA GLU A 26 0.88 -8.75 -1.61
C GLU A 26 2.09 -8.43 -2.49
N ASP A 27 2.12 -9.03 -3.68
CA ASP A 27 3.12 -8.72 -4.71
C ASP A 27 2.94 -7.26 -5.16
N THR A 28 3.87 -6.40 -4.74
CA THR A 28 3.85 -4.96 -5.02
C THR A 28 3.69 -4.62 -6.49
N GLU A 29 4.26 -5.42 -7.41
CA GLU A 29 4.09 -5.17 -8.83
C GLU A 29 2.63 -5.33 -9.24
N LYS A 30 1.99 -6.42 -8.79
CA LYS A 30 0.57 -6.68 -9.07
C LYS A 30 -0.33 -5.61 -8.45
N VAL A 31 -0.04 -5.20 -7.23
CA VAL A 31 -0.78 -4.11 -6.56
C VAL A 31 -0.64 -2.81 -7.36
N PHE A 32 0.58 -2.44 -7.77
CA PHE A 32 0.81 -1.24 -8.58
C PHE A 32 0.07 -1.31 -9.93
N GLN A 33 0.15 -2.44 -10.63
CA GLN A 33 -0.52 -2.62 -11.92
C GLN A 33 -2.04 -2.49 -11.77
N PHE A 34 -2.62 -3.11 -10.74
CA PHE A 34 -4.07 -3.11 -10.54
C PHE A 34 -4.62 -1.76 -10.08
N TYR A 35 -3.98 -1.13 -9.08
CA TYR A 35 -4.52 0.06 -8.42
C TYR A 35 -3.99 1.39 -8.98
N CYS A 36 -2.77 1.41 -9.51
CA CYS A 36 -2.07 2.66 -9.85
C CYS A 36 -1.87 2.84 -11.35
N ALA A 37 -1.39 1.81 -12.05
CA ALA A 37 -0.99 1.89 -13.46
C ALA A 37 -2.16 2.20 -14.40
N GLN A 38 -3.39 1.86 -14.00
CA GLN A 38 -4.61 2.15 -14.75
C GLN A 38 -4.75 3.63 -15.11
N CYS A 39 -4.26 4.52 -14.25
CA CYS A 39 -4.22 5.96 -14.49
C CYS A 39 -2.79 6.51 -14.61
N HIS A 40 -1.85 6.01 -13.80
CA HIS A 40 -0.47 6.52 -13.78
C HIS A 40 0.46 5.88 -14.81
N GLY A 41 0.00 4.88 -15.56
CA GLY A 41 0.77 4.15 -16.56
C GLY A 41 1.67 3.09 -15.95
N GLU A 42 1.91 1.99 -16.68
CA GLU A 42 2.79 0.88 -16.24
C GLU A 42 4.22 1.36 -15.99
N LYS A 43 4.65 2.37 -16.77
CA LYS A 43 5.97 3.01 -16.66
C LYS A 43 5.98 4.22 -15.73
N GLY A 44 4.85 4.54 -15.11
CA GLY A 44 4.70 5.72 -14.26
C GLY A 44 4.81 7.04 -15.05
N ASP A 45 4.42 7.09 -16.32
CA ASP A 45 4.48 8.29 -17.17
C ASP A 45 3.22 9.17 -17.09
N GLY A 46 2.22 8.76 -16.30
CA GLY A 46 0.94 9.46 -16.19
C GLY A 46 -0.02 9.19 -17.35
N LEU A 47 0.29 8.21 -18.22
CA LEU A 47 -0.47 7.87 -19.42
C LEU A 47 -1.12 6.49 -19.30
N GLY A 48 -1.79 6.24 -18.17
CA GLY A 48 -2.55 5.00 -17.96
C GLY A 48 -3.73 4.86 -18.92
N VAL A 49 -4.21 3.64 -19.10
CA VAL A 49 -5.30 3.30 -20.05
C VAL A 49 -6.59 4.08 -19.81
N ASN A 50 -6.85 4.52 -18.57
CA ASN A 50 -8.04 5.30 -18.23
C ASN A 50 -7.87 6.82 -18.45
N VAL A 51 -6.69 7.29 -18.85
CA VAL A 51 -6.42 8.71 -19.14
C VAL A 51 -6.78 8.99 -20.60
N THR A 52 -8.01 9.44 -20.83
CA THR A 52 -8.49 9.85 -22.15
C THR A 52 -8.23 11.34 -22.43
N LYS A 53 -8.52 11.80 -23.65
CA LYS A 53 -8.36 13.22 -24.04
C LYS A 53 -9.16 14.18 -23.15
N ASP A 54 -10.33 13.75 -22.70
CA ASP A 54 -11.25 14.57 -21.89
C ASP A 54 -11.01 14.37 -20.38
N PHE A 55 -9.98 13.62 -20.01
CA PHE A 55 -9.64 13.38 -18.63
C PHE A 55 -9.19 14.70 -17.98
N PRO A 56 -9.86 15.17 -16.91
CA PRO A 56 -9.77 16.56 -16.47
C PRO A 56 -8.43 16.93 -15.83
N VAL A 57 -7.59 15.95 -15.47
CA VAL A 57 -6.25 16.19 -14.93
C VAL A 57 -5.27 15.12 -15.41
N THR A 58 -4.06 15.51 -15.78
CA THR A 58 -3.01 14.51 -16.03
C THR A 58 -2.52 13.93 -14.70
N PRO A 59 -2.58 12.60 -14.49
CA PRO A 59 -1.97 11.97 -13.33
C PRO A 59 -0.48 12.28 -13.24
N ARG A 60 0.06 12.33 -12.03
CA ARG A 60 1.50 12.58 -11.84
C ARG A 60 2.32 11.49 -12.55
N ALA A 61 3.30 11.92 -13.33
CA ALA A 61 4.36 11.06 -13.85
C ALA A 61 5.35 10.74 -12.72
N PHE A 62 5.31 9.51 -12.23
CA PHE A 62 6.24 8.99 -11.23
C PHE A 62 7.65 8.77 -11.76
N ASN A 63 7.86 8.66 -13.08
CA ASN A 63 9.19 8.55 -13.66
C ASN A 63 9.93 9.91 -13.78
N ASN A 64 9.31 11.02 -13.36
CA ASN A 64 9.96 12.32 -13.31
C ASN A 64 10.67 12.52 -11.96
N ALA A 65 11.99 12.34 -11.96
CA ALA A 65 12.81 12.45 -10.75
C ALA A 65 12.77 13.87 -10.12
N ASP A 66 12.79 14.93 -10.93
CA ASP A 66 12.80 16.31 -10.43
C ASP A 66 11.52 16.65 -9.65
N GLU A 67 10.37 16.14 -10.13
CA GLU A 67 9.10 16.27 -9.44
C GLU A 67 9.02 15.38 -8.21
N MET A 68 9.43 14.11 -8.32
CA MET A 68 9.34 13.13 -7.24
C MET A 68 10.31 13.41 -6.09
N ASN A 69 11.44 14.08 -6.36
CA ASN A 69 12.38 14.53 -5.33
C ASN A 69 11.86 15.69 -4.48
N LYS A 70 10.75 16.34 -4.85
CA LYS A 70 10.11 17.37 -4.01
C LYS A 70 9.27 16.77 -2.88
N LEU A 71 8.92 15.48 -3.01
CA LEU A 71 8.02 14.77 -2.12
C LEU A 71 8.81 13.87 -1.16
N THR A 72 8.44 13.88 0.10
CA THR A 72 8.90 12.91 1.09
C THR A 72 8.16 11.58 0.92
N ASP A 73 8.69 10.50 1.49
CA ASP A 73 7.98 9.21 1.51
C ASP A 73 6.67 9.28 2.31
N ALA A 74 6.61 10.15 3.32
CA ALA A 74 5.39 10.41 4.08
C ALA A 74 4.31 11.09 3.21
N ASP A 75 4.70 12.05 2.35
CA ASP A 75 3.77 12.67 1.40
C ASP A 75 3.16 11.62 0.46
N LEU A 76 4.00 10.74 -0.10
CA LEU A 76 3.55 9.67 -0.99
C LEU A 76 2.60 8.71 -0.27
N ARG A 77 2.96 8.27 0.94
CA ARG A 77 2.11 7.41 1.77
C ARG A 77 0.75 8.05 2.05
N ASN A 78 0.74 9.32 2.44
CA ASN A 78 -0.48 10.03 2.77
C ASN A 78 -1.42 10.14 1.56
N VAL A 79 -0.87 10.45 0.37
CA VAL A 79 -1.68 10.51 -0.86
C VAL A 79 -2.21 9.13 -1.27
N ILE A 80 -1.43 8.05 -1.11
CA ILE A 80 -1.93 6.69 -1.36
C ILE A 80 -3.08 6.36 -0.39
N ARG A 81 -2.94 6.70 0.89
CA ARG A 81 -3.95 6.39 1.92
C ARG A 81 -5.23 7.20 1.77
N GLU A 82 -5.10 8.51 1.56
CA GLU A 82 -6.20 9.48 1.63
C GLU A 82 -6.70 9.96 0.26
N GLY A 83 -6.04 9.57 -0.84
CA GLY A 83 -6.41 9.93 -2.19
C GLY A 83 -5.87 11.30 -2.63
N GLY A 84 -6.26 11.73 -3.83
CA GLY A 84 -5.76 12.97 -4.43
C GLY A 84 -6.04 14.27 -3.65
N PRO A 85 -7.21 14.46 -3.03
CA PRO A 85 -7.57 15.73 -2.37
C PRO A 85 -6.63 16.17 -1.25
N ILE A 86 -6.01 15.24 -0.51
CA ILE A 86 -5.08 15.58 0.58
C ILE A 86 -3.85 16.37 0.08
N ALA A 87 -3.48 16.19 -1.19
CA ALA A 87 -2.39 16.92 -1.85
C ALA A 87 -2.91 17.99 -2.83
N SER A 88 -4.15 18.44 -2.66
CA SER A 88 -4.84 19.38 -3.55
C SER A 88 -4.81 18.90 -5.01
N LYS A 89 -4.99 17.59 -5.22
CA LYS A 89 -5.13 16.94 -6.52
C LYS A 89 -6.55 16.43 -6.72
N SER A 90 -6.82 15.82 -7.87
CA SER A 90 -8.17 15.39 -8.26
C SER A 90 -8.77 14.35 -7.32
N GLU A 91 -10.07 14.50 -7.07
CA GLU A 91 -10.92 13.55 -6.35
C GLU A 91 -11.03 12.18 -7.04
N MET A 92 -10.65 12.08 -8.32
CA MET A 92 -10.64 10.81 -9.05
C MET A 92 -9.56 9.84 -8.57
N MET A 93 -8.53 10.31 -7.86
CA MET A 93 -7.57 9.43 -7.21
C MET A 93 -8.16 8.94 -5.87
N PRO A 94 -8.57 7.66 -5.76
CA PRO A 94 -9.30 7.17 -4.60
C PRO A 94 -8.40 7.03 -3.37
N PRO A 95 -8.96 7.09 -2.14
CA PRO A 95 -8.24 6.71 -0.93
C PRO A 95 -8.10 5.19 -0.83
N TRP A 96 -6.88 4.68 -0.67
CA TRP A 96 -6.62 3.24 -0.57
C TRP A 96 -6.34 2.74 0.84
N GLY A 97 -6.32 3.61 1.85
CA GLY A 97 -5.91 3.27 3.22
C GLY A 97 -6.82 2.27 3.96
N LYS A 98 -8.01 1.96 3.42
CA LYS A 98 -8.91 0.91 3.94
C LYS A 98 -8.90 -0.37 3.10
N THR A 99 -8.21 -0.35 1.97
CA THR A 99 -8.17 -1.45 0.99
C THR A 99 -6.81 -2.14 1.01
N LEU A 100 -5.73 -1.36 1.08
CA LEU A 100 -4.37 -1.84 1.09
C LEU A 100 -3.82 -1.92 2.51
N SER A 101 -2.99 -2.93 2.79
CA SER A 101 -2.27 -2.99 4.06
C SER A 101 -1.16 -1.92 4.10
N GLU A 102 -0.69 -1.56 5.30
CA GLU A 102 0.45 -0.63 5.42
C GLU A 102 1.71 -1.17 4.71
N ALA A 103 1.89 -2.49 4.68
CA ALA A 103 3.01 -3.12 3.98
C ALA A 103 2.87 -3.02 2.45
N ASP A 104 1.66 -3.08 1.90
CA ASP A 104 1.42 -2.82 0.48
C ASP A 104 1.70 -1.36 0.13
N ILE A 105 1.26 -0.43 0.98
CA ILE A 105 1.50 1.01 0.80
C ILE A 105 3.01 1.30 0.84
N ASP A 106 3.75 0.70 1.78
CA ASP A 106 5.22 0.75 1.83
C ASP A 106 5.85 0.23 0.53
N GLY A 107 5.39 -0.93 0.06
CA GLY A 107 5.82 -1.51 -1.21
C GLY A 107 5.58 -0.55 -2.38
N LEU A 108 4.39 0.05 -2.46
CA LEU A 108 4.05 1.03 -3.49
C LEU A 108 4.97 2.25 -3.43
N VAL A 109 5.25 2.81 -2.25
CA VAL A 109 6.21 3.94 -2.13
C VAL A 109 7.57 3.53 -2.69
N LYS A 110 8.07 2.34 -2.37
CA LYS A 110 9.32 1.84 -2.95
C LYS A 110 9.23 1.71 -4.47
N LYS A 111 8.14 1.15 -5.01
CA LYS A 111 7.91 1.07 -6.46
C LYS A 111 7.93 2.46 -7.12
N LEU A 112 7.34 3.48 -6.50
CA LEU A 112 7.38 4.85 -7.01
C LEU A 112 8.81 5.41 -7.04
N ARG A 113 9.63 5.10 -6.03
CA ARG A 113 11.05 5.46 -5.99
C ARG A 113 11.87 4.72 -7.05
N ASP A 114 11.57 3.46 -7.28
CA ASP A 114 12.17 2.68 -8.35
C ASP A 114 11.77 3.25 -9.73
N LEU A 115 10.55 3.74 -9.92
CA LEU A 115 10.13 4.36 -11.20
C LEU A 115 10.86 5.69 -11.49
N CYS A 116 11.04 6.56 -10.49
CA CYS A 116 11.79 7.81 -10.66
C CYS A 116 13.31 7.63 -10.64
N GLN A 117 13.81 6.46 -10.21
CA GLN A 117 15.23 6.25 -9.89
C GLN A 117 15.76 7.32 -8.93
N CYS A 118 14.95 7.67 -7.92
CA CYS A 118 15.20 8.81 -7.03
C CYS A 118 15.02 8.45 -5.56
N LYS A 119 15.62 9.24 -4.67
CA LYS A 119 15.55 9.01 -3.20
C LYS A 119 14.43 9.79 -2.51
N GLY A 120 13.86 10.78 -3.18
CA GLY A 120 12.90 11.68 -2.56
C GLY A 120 13.53 12.78 -1.71
N LYS A 121 12.70 13.71 -1.28
CA LYS A 121 13.07 14.71 -0.27
C LYS A 121 13.27 13.98 1.06
N GLN A 122 14.44 14.14 1.68
CA GLN A 122 14.65 13.68 3.05
C GLN A 122 13.85 14.59 3.98
N GLY A 123 13.07 13.99 4.87
CA GLY A 123 12.30 14.68 5.90
C GLY A 123 13.17 15.23 7.01
#